data_AF-A0A117QLG5-F1
#
_entry.id   AF-A0A117QLG5-F1
#
_cell.length_a   1.000
_cell.length_b   1.000
_cell.length_c   1.000
_cell.angle_alpha   90.00
_cell.angle_beta   90.00
_cell.angle_gamma   90.00
#
_symmetry.space_group_name_H-M   'P 1'
#
loop_
_entity.id
_entity.type
_entity.pdbx_description
1 polymer ?
#
loop_
_entity_poly.entity_id
_entity_poly.type
_entity_poly.pdbx_seq_one_letter_code
_entity_poly.pdbx_strand_id
1 'polypeptide(L)'
;MRRAAAALLPLLYAAGSLFLAHGATRSWQQDRTAEAAALGACALLLVAALVARHRHQAEAYDLRAELERAARPPLPRRRLSADEITTALSAACCERWWTSAGAEHDHSGKDQNA
;
A
#
# COMPACT_ATOMS: atom_id res chain seq x y z
N MET A 1 -7.83 -3.04 12.95
CA MET A 1 -8.93 -2.04 12.90
C MET A 1 -8.90 -1.12 11.67
N ARG A 2 -7.75 -0.56 11.23
CA ARG A 2 -7.68 0.34 10.05
C ARG A 2 -8.23 -0.21 8.72
N ARG A 3 -8.18 -1.54 8.50
CA ARG A 3 -8.69 -2.18 7.26
C ARG A 3 -10.22 -2.23 7.19
N ALA A 4 -10.92 -2.32 8.34
CA ALA A 4 -12.39 -2.35 8.37
C ALA A 4 -12.99 -0.97 8.04
N ALA A 5 -12.38 0.10 8.57
CA ALA A 5 -12.75 1.47 8.22
C ALA A 5 -12.53 1.79 6.72
N ALA A 6 -11.51 1.18 6.11
CA ALA A 6 -11.21 1.39 4.69
C ALA A 6 -12.29 0.82 3.75
N ALA A 7 -12.95 -0.28 4.14
CA ALA A 7 -14.04 -0.90 3.39
C ALA A 7 -15.42 -0.28 3.67
N LEU A 8 -15.58 0.43 4.78
CA LEU A 8 -16.85 1.05 5.17
C LEU A 8 -17.25 2.20 4.23
N LEU A 9 -16.28 3.03 3.85
CA LEU A 9 -16.52 4.19 2.98
C LEU A 9 -17.05 3.82 1.59
N PRO A 10 -16.44 2.87 0.82
CA PRO A 10 -16.99 2.47 -0.48
C PRO A 10 -18.38 1.82 -0.37
N LEU A 11 -18.65 1.07 0.71
CA LEU A 11 -19.99 0.53 0.99
C LEU A 11 -21.01 1.65 1.19
N LEU A 12 -20.64 2.71 1.93
CA LEU A 12 -21.51 3.88 2.12
C LEU A 12 -21.75 4.62 0.80
N TYR A 13 -20.74 4.78 -0.05
CA TYR A 13 -20.90 5.37 -1.38
C TYR A 13 -21.87 4.56 -2.26
N ALA A 14 -21.72 3.23 -2.29
CA ALA A 14 -22.59 2.35 -3.07
C ALA A 14 -24.03 2.33 -2.52
N ALA A 15 -24.20 2.28 -1.21
CA ALA A 15 -25.51 2.36 -0.57
C ALA A 15 -26.19 3.71 -0.85
N GLY A 16 -25.43 4.81 -0.75
CA GLY A 16 -25.91 6.16 -1.05
C GLY A 16 -26.31 6.32 -2.52
N SER A 17 -25.51 5.81 -3.47
CA SER A 17 -25.86 5.87 -4.89
C SER A 17 -27.11 5.05 -5.21
N LEU A 18 -27.27 3.88 -4.59
CA LEU A 18 -28.45 3.03 -4.78
C LEU A 18 -29.71 3.69 -4.20
N PHE A 19 -29.60 4.31 -3.03
CA PHE A 19 -30.70 5.05 -2.41
C PHE A 19 -31.15 6.25 -3.25
N LEU A 20 -30.19 7.04 -3.76
CA LEU A 20 -30.47 8.17 -4.65
C LEU A 20 -31.07 7.73 -5.99
N ALA A 21 -30.58 6.63 -6.56
CA ALA A 21 -31.14 6.05 -7.77
C ALA A 21 -32.61 5.60 -7.56
N HIS A 22 -32.90 4.96 -6.43
CA HIS A 22 -34.26 4.58 -6.06
C HIS A 22 -35.18 5.81 -5.90
N GLY A 23 -34.67 6.86 -5.24
CA GLY A 23 -35.37 8.14 -5.12
C GLY A 23 -35.65 8.79 -6.48
N ALA A 24 -34.67 8.77 -7.39
CA ALA A 24 -34.83 9.27 -8.76
C ALA A 24 -35.93 8.51 -9.52
N THR A 25 -35.97 7.18 -9.40
CA THR A 25 -37.03 6.36 -10.02
C THR A 25 -38.41 6.71 -9.48
N ARG A 26 -38.57 6.91 -8.17
CA ARG A 26 -39.84 7.32 -7.58
C ARG A 26 -40.26 8.74 -7.98
N SER A 27 -39.31 9.67 -8.01
CA SER A 27 -39.55 11.05 -8.43
C SER A 27 -39.99 11.13 -9.90
N TRP A 28 -39.42 10.27 -10.76
CA TRP A 28 -39.84 10.12 -12.14
C TRP A 28 -41.29 9.65 -12.28
N GLN A 29 -41.72 8.71 -11.44
CA GLN A 29 -43.11 8.23 -11.43
C GLN A 29 -44.12 9.30 -10.97
N GLN A 30 -43.66 10.39 -10.37
CA GLN A 30 -44.48 11.51 -9.89
C GLN A 30 -44.42 12.74 -10.82
N ASP A 31 -43.88 12.59 -12.05
CA ASP A 31 -43.65 13.67 -13.04
C ASP A 31 -42.74 14.82 -12.55
N ARG A 32 -41.97 14.61 -11.48
CA ARG A 32 -41.02 15.60 -10.94
C ARG A 32 -39.63 15.45 -11.57
N THR A 33 -39.56 15.67 -12.88
CA THR A 33 -38.37 15.40 -13.71
C THR A 33 -37.09 16.13 -13.26
N ALA A 34 -37.21 17.35 -12.74
CA ALA A 34 -36.07 18.11 -12.22
C ALA A 34 -35.44 17.47 -10.97
N GLU A 35 -36.27 16.95 -10.07
CA GLU A 35 -35.81 16.25 -8.86
C GLU A 35 -35.18 14.90 -9.21
N ALA A 36 -35.78 14.16 -10.14
CA ALA A 36 -35.23 12.91 -10.64
C ALA A 36 -33.85 13.11 -11.30
N ALA A 37 -33.68 14.18 -12.10
CA ALA A 37 -32.41 14.53 -12.72
C ALA A 37 -31.34 14.90 -11.68
N ALA A 38 -31.69 15.70 -10.67
CA ALA A 38 -30.78 16.08 -9.60
C ALA A 38 -30.29 14.86 -8.78
N LEU A 39 -31.22 13.98 -8.38
CA LEU A 39 -30.90 12.75 -7.64
C LEU A 39 -30.05 11.78 -8.48
N GLY A 40 -30.36 11.65 -9.78
CA GLY A 40 -29.56 10.87 -10.73
C GLY A 40 -28.15 11.41 -10.89
N ALA A 41 -27.99 12.74 -11.01
CA ALA A 41 -26.69 13.39 -11.08
C ALA A 41 -25.86 13.15 -9.80
N CYS A 42 -26.47 13.28 -8.62
CA CYS A 42 -25.80 12.96 -7.36
C CYS A 42 -25.37 11.49 -7.28
N ALA A 43 -26.21 10.55 -7.72
CA ALA A 43 -25.85 9.13 -7.76
C ALA A 43 -24.63 8.88 -8.68
N LEU A 44 -24.60 9.49 -9.86
CA LEU A 44 -23.47 9.40 -10.79
C LEU A 44 -22.18 10.00 -10.21
N LEU A 45 -22.26 11.11 -9.47
CA LEU A 45 -21.10 11.69 -8.79
C LEU A 45 -20.50 10.74 -7.75
N LEU A 46 -21.34 10.03 -6.98
CA LEU A 46 -20.86 9.05 -6.00
C LEU A 46 -20.17 7.86 -6.69
N VAL A 47 -20.71 7.40 -7.82
CA VAL A 47 -20.09 6.34 -8.64
C VAL A 47 -18.76 6.81 -9.23
N ALA A 48 -18.70 8.03 -9.78
CA ALA A 48 -17.48 8.60 -10.32
C ALA A 48 -16.38 8.74 -9.24
N ALA A 49 -16.76 9.18 -8.03
CA ALA A 49 -15.84 9.25 -6.89
C ALA A 49 -15.31 7.85 -6.49
N LEU A 50 -16.17 6.84 -6.49
CA LEU A 50 -15.77 5.45 -6.23
C LEU A 50 -14.76 4.95 -7.26
N VAL A 51 -15.03 5.17 -8.55
CA VAL A 51 -14.12 4.79 -9.65
C VAL A 51 -12.78 5.52 -9.55
N ALA A 52 -12.79 6.85 -9.35
CA ALA A 52 -11.58 7.64 -9.21
C ALA A 52 -10.70 7.13 -8.06
N ARG A 53 -11.33 6.81 -6.91
CA ARG A 53 -10.62 6.23 -5.76
C ARG A 53 -9.98 4.89 -6.11
N HIS A 54 -10.69 3.99 -6.79
CA HIS A 54 -10.14 2.70 -7.18
C HIS A 54 -8.94 2.85 -8.12
N ARG A 55 -8.99 3.82 -9.05
CA ARG A 55 -7.87 4.11 -9.95
C ARG A 55 -6.64 4.60 -9.18
N HIS A 56 -6.79 5.57 -8.29
CA HIS A 56 -5.68 6.05 -7.47
C HIS A 56 -5.09 4.97 -6.55
N GLN A 57 -5.91 4.05 -6.05
CA GLN A 57 -5.41 2.93 -5.28
C GLN A 57 -4.60 1.96 -6.14
N ALA A 58 -5.06 1.65 -7.36
CA ALA A 58 -4.32 0.83 -8.31
C ALA A 58 -2.97 1.46 -8.68
N GLU A 59 -2.97 2.75 -9.03
CA GLU A 59 -1.74 3.51 -9.30
C GLU A 59 -0.76 3.45 -8.12
N ALA A 60 -1.25 3.62 -6.89
CA ALA A 60 -0.42 3.54 -5.69
C ALA A 60 0.16 2.13 -5.45
N TYR A 61 -0.57 1.06 -5.81
CA TYR A 61 -0.04 -0.30 -5.74
C TYR A 61 1.00 -0.57 -6.81
N ASP A 62 0.78 -0.09 -8.04
CA ASP A 62 1.72 -0.24 -9.15
C ASP A 62 3.02 0.49 -8.85
N LEU A 63 2.95 1.75 -8.40
CA LEU A 63 4.10 2.54 -7.95
C LEU A 63 4.85 1.85 -6.81
N ARG A 64 4.15 1.28 -5.82
CA ARG A 64 4.81 0.52 -4.76
C ARG A 64 5.51 -0.71 -5.29
N ALA A 65 4.87 -1.47 -6.17
CA ALA A 65 5.48 -2.64 -6.79
C ALA A 65 6.72 -2.27 -7.63
N GLU A 66 6.70 -1.12 -8.30
CA GLU A 66 7.86 -0.58 -9.02
C GLU A 66 8.99 -0.20 -8.07
N LEU A 67 8.69 0.50 -6.98
CA LEU A 67 9.68 0.85 -5.96
C LEU A 67 10.27 -0.39 -5.28
N GLU A 68 9.45 -1.39 -4.96
CA GLU A 68 9.92 -2.66 -4.41
C GLU A 68 10.83 -3.41 -5.39
N ARG A 69 10.50 -3.39 -6.69
CA ARG A 69 11.35 -3.95 -7.74
C ARG A 69 12.66 -3.18 -7.91
N ALA A 70 12.63 -1.86 -7.88
CA ALA A 70 13.80 -1.01 -7.99
C ALA A 70 14.72 -1.10 -6.75
N ALA A 71 14.14 -1.26 -5.57
CA ALA A 71 14.88 -1.44 -4.32
C ALA A 71 15.44 -2.86 -4.16
N ARG A 72 14.99 -3.84 -4.96
CA ARG A 72 15.50 -5.21 -4.89
C ARG A 72 16.97 -5.22 -5.34
N PRO A 73 17.91 -5.67 -4.48
CA PRO A 73 19.30 -5.77 -4.87
C PRO A 73 19.42 -6.72 -6.08
N PRO A 74 20.32 -6.43 -7.03
CA PRO A 74 20.57 -7.33 -8.14
C PRO A 74 20.94 -8.71 -7.59
N LEU A 75 20.29 -9.76 -8.11
CA LEU A 75 20.64 -11.13 -7.76
C LEU A 75 22.13 -11.34 -8.09
N PRO A 76 22.94 -11.87 -7.16
CA PRO A 76 24.34 -12.10 -7.44
C PRO A 76 24.46 -13.07 -8.62
N ARG A 77 25.23 -12.67 -9.66
CA ARG A 77 25.45 -13.47 -10.89
C ARG A 77 26.05 -14.85 -10.59
N ARG A 78 26.78 -14.95 -9.47
CA ARG A 78 27.27 -16.19 -8.88
C ARG A 78 26.37 -16.56 -7.72
N ARG A 79 25.86 -17.79 -7.68
CA ARG A 79 25.25 -18.35 -6.47
C ARG A 79 26.35 -18.42 -5.41
N LEU A 80 26.23 -17.60 -4.37
CA LEU A 80 27.05 -17.73 -3.18
C LEU A 80 26.67 -19.04 -2.49
N SER A 81 27.66 -19.75 -1.94
CA SER A 81 27.39 -20.89 -1.07
C SER A 81 26.70 -20.41 0.22
N ALA A 82 26.05 -21.33 0.94
CA ALA A 82 25.46 -21.02 2.24
C ALA A 82 26.52 -20.43 3.19
N ASP A 83 27.74 -20.98 3.19
CA ASP A 83 28.83 -20.50 4.04
C ASP A 83 29.30 -19.09 3.69
N GLU A 84 29.36 -18.75 2.40
CA GLU A 84 29.71 -17.39 1.94
C GLU A 84 28.64 -16.37 2.40
N ILE A 85 27.36 -16.74 2.32
CA ILE A 85 26.25 -15.90 2.78
C ILE A 85 26.29 -15.74 4.30
N THR A 86 26.49 -16.82 5.04
CA THR A 86 26.55 -16.79 6.51
C THR A 86 27.72 -15.94 7.00
N THR A 87 28.89 -16.06 6.37
CA THR A 87 30.08 -15.28 6.72
C THR A 87 29.89 -13.79 6.43
N ALA A 88 29.31 -13.45 5.28
CA ALA A 88 29.02 -12.06 4.93
C ALA A 88 27.97 -11.44 5.87
N LEU A 89 26.94 -12.20 6.23
CA LEU A 89 25.89 -11.74 7.14
C LEU A 89 26.41 -11.58 8.57
N SER A 90 27.21 -12.52 9.07
CA SER A 90 27.82 -12.42 10.40
C SER A 90 28.72 -11.19 10.48
N ALA A 91 29.55 -10.94 9.47
CA ALA A 91 30.38 -9.74 9.41
C ALA A 91 29.53 -8.45 9.45
N ALA A 92 28.49 -8.34 8.62
CA ALA A 92 27.62 -7.17 8.59
C ALA A 92 26.85 -6.94 9.91
N CYS A 93 26.40 -8.01 10.57
CA CYS A 93 25.74 -7.94 11.87
C CYS A 93 26.71 -7.47 12.97
N CYS A 94 27.95 -7.96 12.96
CA CYS A 94 29.00 -7.55 13.89
C CYS A 94 29.35 -6.06 13.71
N GLU A 95 29.53 -5.59 12.47
CA GLU A 95 29.78 -4.18 12.19
C GLU A 95 28.66 -3.27 12.69
N ARG A 96 27.41 -3.67 12.43
CA ARG A 96 26.26 -2.87 12.86
C ARG A 96 26.12 -2.83 14.38
N TRP A 97 26.45 -3.92 15.07
CA TRP A 97 26.46 -3.95 16.53
C TRP A 97 27.51 -3.00 17.09
N TRP A 98 28.76 -3.06 16.62
CA TRP A 98 29.84 -2.16 17.05
C TRP A 98 29.48 -0.69 16.80
N THR A 99 28.95 -0.39 15.61
CA THR A 99 28.48 0.95 15.25
C THR A 99 27.38 1.43 16.20
N SER A 100 26.42 0.56 16.55
CA SER A 100 25.34 0.89 17.48
C SER A 100 25.81 1.08 18.93
N ALA A 101 26.88 0.40 19.33
CA ALA A 101 27.51 0.53 20.64
C ALA A 101 28.44 1.75 20.74
N GLY A 102 28.65 2.50 19.64
CA GLY A 102 29.52 3.66 19.59
C GLY A 102 31.01 3.32 19.75
N ALA A 103 31.39 2.07 19.49
CA ALA A 103 32.75 1.59 19.59
C ALA A 103 33.26 1.16 18.20
N GLU A 104 34.51 1.49 17.90
CA GLU A 104 35.17 1.07 16.66
C GLU A 104 35.52 -0.42 16.75
N HIS A 105 35.19 -1.17 15.71
CA HIS A 105 35.54 -2.58 15.62
C HIS A 105 37.04 -2.72 15.37
N ASP A 106 37.81 -3.18 16.36
CA ASP A 106 39.22 -3.50 16.15
C ASP A 106 39.35 -4.85 15.45
N HIS A 107 39.72 -4.83 14.17
CA HIS A 107 39.98 -6.03 13.38
C HIS A 107 41.31 -6.69 13.72
N SER A 108 42.14 -6.06 14.55
CA SER A 108 43.38 -6.66 14.99
C SER A 108 43.06 -7.72 16.04
N GLY A 109 42.88 -8.97 15.59
CA GLY A 109 42.75 -10.14 16.45
C GLY A 109 43.99 -10.27 17.34
N LYS A 110 43.94 -9.63 18.51
CA LYS A 110 44.98 -9.65 19.54
C LYS A 110 44.44 -10.10 20.88
N ASP A 111 43.55 -11.08 20.86
CA ASP A 111 43.25 -11.91 22.03
C ASP A 111 44.13 -13.16 21.98
N GLN A 112 45.44 -12.94 21.90
CA GLN A 112 46.44 -13.89 22.36
C GLN A 112 46.66 -13.57 23.85
N ASN A 113 45.86 -14.17 24.75
CA ASN A 113 46.23 -14.59 26.12
C ASN A 113 45.01 -14.75 27.04
N ALA A 114 44.61 -16.01 27.27
CA ALA A 114 44.47 -16.61 28.60
C ALA A 114 44.34 -18.13 28.46
#